data_AF-A0A6G0Y2A0-F1
#
_entry.id   AF-A0A6G0Y2A0-F1
#
_cell.length_a   1.000
_cell.length_b   1.000
_cell.length_c   1.000
_cell.angle_alpha   90.00
_cell.angle_beta   90.00
_cell.angle_gamma   90.00
#
_symmetry.space_group_name_H-M   'P 1'
#
loop_
_entity.id
_entity.type
_entity.pdbx_description
1 polymer ?
#
loop_
_entity_poly.entity_id
_entity_poly.type
_entity_poly.pdbx_seq_one_letter_code
_entity_poly.pdbx_strand_id
1 'polypeptide(L)'
;IPELGIPPFDPFFANEVKQSKGAGLLGYKLTIHNVTESGWRLSEIKKIKTNFNTNTIKLTHYFPEKYLEGYYEAENTILRPGVTTVGQFNLTLYDYIQTMTISKPKNTNQIKVSVQLEEIGNMSLHISNLLRGRVIVENVLDRLINASWRVGLPVVKPLINDLVASAFTKIWNDIFNDFDFSYLLP
;
A
#
# COMPACT_ATOMS: atom_id res chain seq x y z
N ILE A 1 -19.97 4.23 -5.86
CA ILE A 1 -21.03 4.88 -6.66
C ILE A 1 -21.40 3.89 -7.77
N PRO A 2 -22.38 2.99 -7.54
CA PRO A 2 -22.65 1.84 -8.43
C PRO A 2 -22.97 2.24 -9.87
N GLU A 3 -23.70 3.35 -10.04
CA GLU A 3 -24.05 3.96 -11.33
C GLU A 3 -22.84 4.44 -12.16
N LEU A 4 -21.69 4.66 -11.52
CA LEU A 4 -20.41 4.98 -12.18
C LEU A 4 -19.46 3.77 -12.22
N GLY A 5 -19.92 2.58 -11.85
CA GLY A 5 -19.06 1.39 -11.73
C GLY A 5 -18.03 1.47 -10.59
N ILE A 6 -18.12 2.48 -9.72
CA ILE A 6 -17.17 2.70 -8.63
C ILE A 6 -17.55 1.78 -7.45
N PRO A 7 -16.70 0.79 -7.09
CA PRO A 7 -16.97 -0.12 -5.98
C PRO A 7 -16.98 0.61 -4.62
N PRO A 8 -17.45 -0.04 -3.55
CA PRO A 8 -17.21 0.46 -2.19
C PRO A 8 -15.72 0.74 -1.96
N PHE A 9 -15.44 1.88 -1.34
CA PHE A 9 -14.08 2.31 -1.04
C PHE A 9 -13.74 2.22 0.46
N ASP A 10 -14.74 1.92 1.31
CA ASP A 10 -14.53 1.57 2.71
C ASP A 10 -15.51 0.47 3.15
N PRO A 11 -15.06 -0.79 3.31
CA PRO A 11 -13.71 -1.24 3.00
C PRO A 11 -13.46 -1.25 1.48
N PHE A 12 -12.23 -0.92 1.10
CA PHE A 12 -11.67 -1.12 -0.22
C PHE A 12 -11.18 -2.58 -0.37
N PHE A 13 -11.30 -3.16 -1.57
CA PHE A 13 -10.89 -4.53 -1.86
C PHE A 13 -9.99 -4.64 -3.11
N ALA A 14 -8.83 -5.29 -2.97
CA ALA A 14 -7.94 -5.64 -4.07
C ALA A 14 -7.73 -7.15 -4.14
N ASN A 15 -8.08 -7.74 -5.30
CA ASN A 15 -7.96 -9.19 -5.51
C ASN A 15 -6.51 -9.69 -5.52
N GLU A 16 -5.62 -9.01 -6.25
CA GLU A 16 -4.22 -9.39 -6.38
C GLU A 16 -3.34 -8.17 -6.65
N VAL A 17 -2.22 -8.06 -5.93
CA VAL A 17 -1.15 -7.09 -6.22
C VAL A 17 0.18 -7.82 -6.21
N LYS A 18 0.94 -7.66 -7.29
CA LYS A 18 2.26 -8.29 -7.49
C LYS A 18 3.34 -7.23 -7.42
N GLN A 19 4.41 -7.54 -6.70
CA GLN A 19 5.61 -6.74 -6.60
C GLN A 19 6.83 -7.65 -6.70
N SER A 20 7.84 -7.20 -7.44
CA SER A 20 9.11 -7.90 -7.50
C SER A 20 10.25 -6.90 -7.54
N LYS A 21 11.31 -7.18 -6.78
CA LYS A 21 12.55 -6.39 -6.81
C LYS A 21 13.72 -7.30 -7.10
N GLY A 22 14.42 -7.04 -8.20
CA GLY A 22 15.48 -7.89 -8.72
C GLY A 22 16.92 -7.47 -8.40
N ALA A 23 17.15 -6.36 -7.68
CA ALA A 23 18.50 -5.78 -7.52
C ALA A 23 19.04 -5.83 -6.08
N GLY A 24 20.31 -6.25 -5.93
CA GLY A 24 21.07 -6.27 -4.67
C GLY A 24 20.80 -7.51 -3.80
N LEU A 25 21.46 -7.65 -2.65
CA LEU A 25 21.41 -8.81 -1.72
C LEU A 25 20.01 -9.18 -1.15
N LEU A 26 18.95 -8.42 -1.46
CA LEU A 26 17.61 -8.53 -0.88
C LEU A 26 16.50 -8.70 -1.94
N GLY A 27 16.80 -9.38 -3.05
CA GLY A 27 15.81 -9.66 -4.09
C GLY A 27 14.61 -10.45 -3.56
N TYR A 28 13.41 -10.05 -3.96
CA TYR A 28 12.16 -10.72 -3.55
C TYR A 28 11.08 -10.63 -4.64
N LYS A 29 10.14 -11.57 -4.58
CA LYS A 29 8.81 -11.46 -5.19
C LYS A 29 7.77 -11.54 -4.08
N LEU A 30 6.79 -10.66 -4.13
CA LEU A 30 5.68 -10.59 -3.20
C LEU A 30 4.39 -10.52 -4.02
N THR A 31 3.48 -11.43 -3.75
CA THR A 31 2.09 -11.32 -4.20
C THR A 31 1.23 -11.20 -2.96
N ILE A 32 0.33 -10.23 -2.94
CA ILE A 32 -0.72 -10.12 -1.92
C ILE A 32 -2.08 -10.38 -2.56
N HIS A 33 -2.92 -11.13 -1.86
CA HIS A 33 -4.23 -11.58 -2.34
C HIS A 33 -5.35 -11.19 -1.38
N ASN A 34 -6.53 -10.94 -1.94
CA ASN A 34 -7.76 -10.64 -1.21
C ASN A 34 -7.54 -9.60 -0.12
N VAL A 35 -6.91 -8.49 -0.49
CA VAL A 35 -6.59 -7.43 0.45
C VAL A 35 -7.83 -6.59 0.70
N THR A 36 -8.21 -6.47 1.96
CA THR A 36 -9.25 -5.58 2.44
C THR A 36 -8.60 -4.42 3.17
N GLU A 37 -8.96 -3.18 2.85
CA GLU A 37 -8.43 -1.96 3.46
C GLU A 37 -9.57 -1.07 3.95
N SER A 38 -9.56 -0.67 5.21
CA SER A 38 -10.60 0.17 5.81
C SER A 38 -10.05 1.38 6.56
N GLY A 39 -10.92 2.35 6.84
CA GLY A 39 -10.58 3.58 7.56
C GLY A 39 -10.67 4.85 6.71
N TRP A 40 -11.02 4.72 5.42
CA TRP A 40 -11.20 5.85 4.51
C TRP A 40 -12.33 6.79 4.92
N ARG A 41 -13.40 6.25 5.48
CA ARG A 41 -14.59 6.99 5.95
C ARG A 41 -14.25 7.96 7.08
N LEU A 42 -13.28 7.60 7.92
CA LEU A 42 -12.83 8.43 9.05
C LEU A 42 -11.58 9.25 8.71
N SER A 43 -11.10 9.17 7.46
CA SER A 43 -9.92 9.92 7.03
C SER A 43 -10.23 11.39 6.78
N GLU A 44 -9.22 12.23 6.98
CA GLU A 44 -9.31 13.66 6.77
C GLU A 44 -8.26 14.14 5.78
N ILE A 45 -8.67 14.99 4.84
CA ILE A 45 -7.72 15.67 3.95
C ILE A 45 -7.15 16.89 4.69
N LYS A 46 -5.86 16.82 5.04
CA LYS A 46 -5.15 17.92 5.70
C LYS A 46 -4.62 18.95 4.73
N LYS A 47 -4.33 18.54 3.48
CA LYS A 47 -3.74 19.43 2.47
C LYS A 47 -4.04 18.96 1.06
N ILE A 48 -4.31 19.93 0.18
CA ILE A 48 -4.46 19.72 -1.26
C ILE A 48 -3.49 20.64 -1.98
N LYS A 49 -2.75 20.11 -2.96
CA LYS A 49 -1.89 20.87 -3.85
C LYS A 49 -2.08 20.38 -5.28
N THR A 50 -2.47 21.28 -6.17
CA THR A 50 -2.65 20.97 -7.60
C THR A 50 -1.58 21.67 -8.42
N ASN A 51 -1.03 20.98 -9.42
CA ASN A 51 -0.13 21.55 -10.41
C ASN A 51 -0.64 21.18 -11.81
N PHE A 52 -1.20 22.18 -12.49
CA PHE A 52 -1.77 22.04 -13.84
C PHE A 52 -0.69 21.89 -14.92
N ASN A 53 0.52 22.40 -14.70
CA ASN A 53 1.61 22.23 -15.68
C ASN A 53 2.02 20.76 -15.78
N THR A 54 1.98 20.05 -14.65
CA THR A 54 2.34 18.62 -14.55
C THR A 54 1.14 17.69 -14.44
N ASN A 55 -0.11 18.21 -14.57
CA ASN A 55 -1.36 17.47 -14.36
C ASN A 55 -1.33 16.59 -13.10
N THR A 56 -0.94 17.19 -11.98
CA THR A 56 -0.70 16.46 -10.73
C THR A 56 -1.57 17.02 -9.60
N ILE A 57 -2.21 16.12 -8.84
CA ILE A 57 -2.92 16.44 -7.60
C ILE A 57 -2.19 15.73 -6.47
N LYS A 58 -1.84 16.46 -5.42
CA LYS A 58 -1.26 15.93 -4.19
C LYS A 58 -2.23 16.13 -3.06
N LEU A 59 -2.58 15.05 -2.38
CA LEU A 59 -3.47 15.02 -1.24
C LEU A 59 -2.71 14.48 -0.05
N THR A 60 -2.64 15.25 1.04
CA THR A 60 -2.13 14.77 2.33
C THR A 60 -3.33 14.34 3.17
N HIS A 61 -3.40 13.06 3.47
CA HIS A 61 -4.47 12.42 4.22
C HIS A 61 -3.97 12.08 5.62
N TYR A 62 -4.82 12.29 6.61
CA TYR A 62 -4.68 11.78 7.96
C TYR A 62 -5.73 10.69 8.18
N PHE A 63 -5.33 9.60 8.82
CA PHE A 63 -6.21 8.52 9.25
C PHE A 63 -6.04 8.34 10.75
N PRO A 64 -7.11 8.47 11.55
CA PRO A 64 -7.04 8.14 12.98
C PRO A 64 -6.72 6.64 13.16
N GLU A 65 -7.37 5.79 12.36
CA GLU A 65 -7.10 4.36 12.26
C GLU A 65 -7.24 3.93 10.80
N LYS A 66 -6.29 3.12 10.34
CA LYS A 66 -6.30 2.50 9.02
C LYS A 66 -5.96 1.02 9.17
N TYR A 67 -6.81 0.16 8.63
CA TYR A 67 -6.67 -1.28 8.77
C TYR A 67 -6.52 -1.95 7.41
N LEU A 68 -5.64 -2.95 7.33
CA LEU A 68 -5.42 -3.78 6.15
C LEU A 68 -5.32 -5.24 6.58
N GLU A 69 -5.94 -6.14 5.83
CA GLU A 69 -5.75 -7.57 5.99
C GLU A 69 -5.72 -8.29 4.64
N GLY A 70 -5.10 -9.46 4.60
CA GLY A 70 -5.09 -10.29 3.41
C GLY A 70 -4.13 -11.46 3.50
N TYR A 71 -3.86 -12.06 2.35
CA TYR A 71 -2.93 -13.16 2.21
C TYR A 71 -1.69 -12.70 1.46
N TYR A 72 -0.55 -13.34 1.72
CA TYR A 72 0.68 -13.06 1.01
C TYR A 72 1.36 -14.35 0.54
N GLU A 73 2.05 -14.25 -0.59
CA GLU A 73 3.02 -15.20 -1.10
C GLU A 73 4.34 -14.46 -1.32
N ALA A 74 5.39 -14.87 -0.62
CA ALA A 74 6.69 -14.25 -0.69
C ALA A 74 7.76 -15.26 -1.11
N GLU A 75 8.56 -14.91 -2.11
CA GLU A 75 9.75 -15.66 -2.55
C GLU A 75 10.98 -14.78 -2.37
N ASN A 76 12.01 -15.28 -1.68
CA ASN A 76 13.32 -14.64 -1.68
C ASN A 76 14.13 -15.14 -2.87
N THR A 77 14.50 -14.25 -3.78
CA THR A 77 15.12 -14.66 -5.06
C THR A 77 16.63 -14.87 -4.98
N ILE A 78 17.25 -14.71 -3.81
CA ILE A 78 18.72 -14.72 -3.66
C ILE A 78 19.18 -15.72 -2.60
N LEU A 79 18.70 -15.58 -1.36
CA LEU A 79 19.08 -16.46 -0.26
C LEU A 79 18.49 -17.86 -0.43
N ARG A 80 17.25 -17.95 -0.96
CA ARG A 80 16.54 -19.22 -1.18
C ARG A 80 15.61 -19.16 -2.40
N PRO A 81 16.17 -19.09 -3.62
CA PRO A 81 15.37 -19.09 -4.84
C PRO A 81 14.43 -20.31 -4.90
N GLY A 82 13.19 -20.11 -5.34
CA GLY A 82 12.20 -21.20 -5.48
C GLY A 82 11.52 -21.66 -4.18
N VAL A 83 11.83 -21.07 -3.03
CA VAL A 83 11.08 -21.32 -1.79
C VAL A 83 10.07 -20.22 -1.56
N THR A 84 8.79 -20.55 -1.75
CA THR A 84 7.67 -19.65 -1.45
C THR A 84 7.20 -19.83 -0.01
N THR A 85 7.06 -18.71 0.69
CA THR A 85 6.37 -18.61 1.98
C THR A 85 4.98 -18.06 1.73
N VAL A 86 3.95 -18.71 2.27
CA VAL A 86 2.57 -18.25 2.20
C VAL A 86 2.01 -18.01 3.59
N GLY A 87 1.21 -16.97 3.77
CA GLY A 87 0.63 -16.66 5.07
C GLY A 87 -0.46 -15.61 4.98
N GLN A 88 -0.90 -15.18 6.15
CA GLN A 88 -1.88 -14.10 6.33
C GLN A 88 -1.22 -12.94 7.04
N PHE A 89 -1.73 -11.74 6.77
CA PHE A 89 -1.32 -10.56 7.52
C PHE A 89 -2.54 -9.74 7.94
N ASN A 90 -2.41 -9.06 9.06
CA ASN A 90 -3.23 -7.92 9.41
C ASN A 90 -2.34 -6.76 9.88
N LEU A 91 -2.71 -5.55 9.52
CA LEU A 91 -1.97 -4.33 9.78
C LEU A 91 -2.95 -3.26 10.22
N THR A 92 -2.71 -2.68 11.38
CA THR A 92 -3.40 -1.49 11.86
C THR A 92 -2.40 -0.36 12.01
N LEU A 93 -2.70 0.79 11.43
CA LEU A 93 -1.93 2.02 11.53
C LEU A 93 -2.77 3.06 12.25
N TYR A 94 -2.21 3.68 13.27
CA TYR A 94 -2.84 4.74 14.05
C TYR A 94 -2.13 6.07 13.81
N ASP A 95 -2.93 7.14 13.78
CA ASP A 95 -2.46 8.50 13.48
C ASP A 95 -1.57 8.53 12.23
N TYR A 96 -2.05 7.89 11.16
CA TYR A 96 -1.29 7.68 9.95
C TYR A 96 -1.44 8.87 9.00
N ILE A 97 -0.31 9.42 8.57
CA ILE A 97 -0.27 10.49 7.57
C ILE A 97 0.40 9.97 6.30
N GLN A 98 -0.29 10.11 5.18
CA GLN A 98 0.24 9.82 3.86
C GLN A 98 0.00 10.97 2.90
N THR A 99 0.93 11.17 1.97
CA THR A 99 0.70 12.00 0.79
C THR A 99 0.51 11.10 -0.43
N MET A 100 -0.70 11.16 -0.99
CA MET A 100 -1.04 10.54 -2.27
C MET A 100 -0.85 11.56 -3.39
N THR A 101 -0.05 11.21 -4.39
CA THR A 101 0.14 12.00 -5.61
C THR A 101 -0.51 11.27 -6.77
N ILE A 102 -1.52 11.87 -7.35
CA ILE A 102 -2.22 11.40 -8.55
C ILE A 102 -1.72 12.24 -9.72
N SER A 103 -1.35 11.59 -10.82
CA SER A 103 -0.90 12.27 -12.04
C SER A 103 -1.45 11.58 -13.28
N LYS A 104 -1.79 12.36 -14.30
CA LYS A 104 -2.12 11.87 -15.65
C LYS A 104 -1.09 12.42 -16.63
N PRO A 105 0.00 11.67 -16.90
CA PRO A 105 1.04 12.13 -17.81
C PRO A 105 0.47 12.42 -19.20
N LYS A 106 0.86 13.53 -19.84
CA LYS A 106 0.30 13.96 -21.14
C LYS A 106 0.45 12.93 -22.26
N ASN A 107 1.42 12.01 -22.13
CA ASN A 107 1.75 11.01 -23.15
C ASN A 107 1.05 9.67 -22.93
N THR A 108 0.24 9.52 -21.88
CA THR A 108 -0.43 8.26 -21.54
C THR A 108 -1.84 8.54 -21.02
N ASN A 109 -2.83 7.75 -21.46
CA ASN A 109 -4.16 7.83 -20.86
C ASN A 109 -4.21 7.27 -19.43
N GLN A 110 -3.16 6.57 -19.01
CA GLN A 110 -3.08 5.95 -17.69
C GLN A 110 -2.83 6.96 -16.58
N ILE A 111 -3.55 6.77 -15.48
CA ILE A 111 -3.29 7.48 -14.23
C ILE A 111 -2.11 6.80 -13.55
N LYS A 112 -1.21 7.60 -12.98
CA LYS A 112 -0.16 7.12 -12.07
C LYS A 112 -0.44 7.65 -10.68
N VAL A 113 -0.47 6.75 -9.72
CA VAL A 113 -0.62 7.07 -8.31
C VAL A 113 0.63 6.68 -7.57
N SER A 114 1.18 7.61 -6.78
CA SER A 114 2.19 7.30 -5.80
C SER A 114 1.70 7.64 -4.41
N VAL A 115 2.05 6.81 -3.45
CA VAL A 115 1.72 7.04 -2.04
C VAL A 115 3.03 7.11 -1.28
N GLN A 116 3.17 8.17 -0.49
CA GLN A 116 4.31 8.40 0.35
C GLN A 116 3.84 8.44 1.80
N LEU A 117 4.28 7.48 2.60
CA LEU A 117 4.13 7.54 4.04
C LEU A 117 4.89 8.77 4.58
N GLU A 118 4.22 9.62 5.34
CA GLU A 118 4.84 10.75 6.04
C GLU A 118 5.10 10.38 7.49
N GLU A 119 4.06 9.97 8.20
CA GLU A 119 4.09 9.70 9.63
C GLU A 119 3.21 8.49 9.99
N ILE A 120 3.62 7.76 11.02
CA ILE A 120 2.82 6.75 11.71
C ILE A 120 2.93 7.10 13.19
N GLY A 121 1.81 7.30 13.90
CA GLY A 121 1.85 7.44 15.36
C GLY A 121 2.14 6.11 16.04
N ASN A 122 1.33 5.09 15.70
CA ASN A 122 1.50 3.72 16.18
C ASN A 122 1.11 2.70 15.11
N MET A 123 1.59 1.46 15.25
CA MET A 123 1.32 0.37 14.31
C MET A 123 1.21 -0.96 15.04
N SER A 124 0.28 -1.80 14.60
CA SER A 124 0.19 -3.20 14.96
C SER A 124 0.21 -4.02 13.68
N LEU A 125 1.13 -4.98 13.57
CA LEU A 125 1.24 -5.85 12.41
C LEU A 125 1.37 -7.27 12.92
N HIS A 126 0.53 -8.15 12.40
CA HIS A 126 0.63 -9.58 12.60
C HIS A 126 0.85 -10.25 11.25
N ILE A 127 1.82 -11.16 11.18
CA ILE A 127 2.10 -11.96 9.99
C ILE A 127 2.25 -13.42 10.40
N SER A 128 1.47 -14.31 9.79
CA SER A 128 1.59 -15.74 10.03
C SER A 128 2.57 -16.40 9.09
N ASN A 129 3.27 -17.45 9.56
CA ASN A 129 4.04 -18.38 8.73
C ASN A 129 5.26 -17.81 7.98
N LEU A 130 5.78 -16.64 8.38
CA LEU A 130 6.90 -15.95 7.72
C LEU A 130 8.16 -16.82 7.53
N LEU A 131 8.38 -17.82 8.40
CA LEU A 131 9.50 -18.77 8.33
C LEU A 131 9.08 -20.21 8.64
N ARG A 132 7.96 -20.68 8.06
CA ARG A 132 7.43 -22.04 8.26
C ARG A 132 7.08 -22.34 9.73
N GLY A 133 6.52 -21.36 10.46
CA GLY A 133 6.04 -21.55 11.84
C GLY A 133 7.13 -21.83 12.88
N ARG A 134 8.40 -21.44 12.64
CA ARG A 134 9.42 -21.45 13.71
C ARG A 134 9.09 -20.37 14.75
N VAL A 135 8.32 -20.77 15.77
CA VAL A 135 7.73 -20.00 16.90
C VAL A 135 8.64 -18.95 17.55
N ILE A 136 9.97 -19.13 17.47
CA ILE A 136 10.97 -18.23 18.06
C ILE A 136 11.04 -16.88 17.32
N VAL A 137 10.78 -16.84 16.01
CA VAL A 137 10.90 -15.59 15.23
C VAL A 137 9.58 -14.81 15.15
N GLU A 138 8.43 -15.49 15.17
CA GLU A 138 7.11 -14.83 15.15
C GLU A 138 6.88 -13.96 16.40
N ASN A 139 7.21 -14.48 17.60
CA ASN A 139 7.13 -13.69 18.84
C ASN A 139 8.18 -12.57 18.95
N VAL A 140 9.34 -12.74 18.30
CA VAL A 140 10.39 -11.72 18.26
C VAL A 140 10.06 -10.64 17.25
N LEU A 141 9.47 -10.97 16.10
CA LEU A 141 9.01 -9.98 15.12
C LEU A 141 7.76 -9.25 15.60
N ASP A 142 6.78 -9.90 16.21
CA ASP A 142 5.63 -9.19 16.81
C ASP A 142 6.09 -8.22 17.92
N ARG A 143 7.11 -8.58 18.72
CA ARG A 143 7.69 -7.69 19.74
C ARG A 143 8.64 -6.63 19.16
N LEU A 144 9.44 -6.95 18.15
CA LEU A 144 10.34 -5.98 17.47
C LEU A 144 9.56 -5.02 16.58
N ILE A 145 8.45 -5.44 16.00
CA ILE A 145 7.55 -4.55 15.27
C ILE A 145 6.88 -3.64 16.29
N ASN A 146 6.27 -4.14 17.37
CA ASN A 146 5.63 -3.24 18.34
C ASN A 146 6.62 -2.35 19.15
N ALA A 147 7.86 -2.80 19.40
CA ALA A 147 8.85 -2.04 20.19
C ALA A 147 9.94 -1.33 19.37
N SER A 148 10.14 -1.70 18.10
CA SER A 148 11.24 -1.22 17.24
C SER A 148 10.84 -0.96 15.79
N TRP A 149 9.54 -0.92 15.46
CA TRP A 149 9.08 -0.54 14.13
C TRP A 149 9.69 0.80 13.69
N ARG A 150 9.89 1.75 14.61
CA ARG A 150 10.52 3.05 14.31
C ARG A 150 11.93 2.90 13.72
N VAL A 151 12.67 1.88 14.14
CA VAL A 151 14.04 1.59 13.66
C VAL A 151 14.01 0.82 12.34
N GLY A 152 13.08 -0.12 12.19
CA GLY A 152 12.96 -0.94 10.96
C GLY A 152 12.22 -0.23 9.81
N LEU A 153 11.32 0.70 10.12
CA LEU A 153 10.45 1.36 9.15
C LEU A 153 11.22 2.03 8.01
N PRO A 154 12.32 2.80 8.22
CA PRO A 154 13.07 3.39 7.12
C PRO A 154 13.59 2.37 6.10
N VAL A 155 13.89 1.13 6.53
CA VAL A 155 14.42 0.07 5.65
C VAL A 155 13.31 -0.54 4.79
N VAL A 156 12.12 -0.75 5.36
CA VAL A 156 10.98 -1.39 4.67
C VAL A 156 10.06 -0.41 3.97
N LYS A 157 10.07 0.87 4.38
CA LYS A 157 9.23 1.95 3.84
C LYS A 157 9.27 2.07 2.30
N PRO A 158 10.42 1.95 1.62
CA PRO A 158 10.44 1.95 0.16
C PRO A 158 9.62 0.81 -0.45
N LEU A 159 9.70 -0.40 0.14
CA LEU A 159 8.97 -1.57 -0.36
C LEU A 159 7.45 -1.39 -0.17
N ILE A 160 7.05 -0.86 0.99
CA ILE A 160 5.65 -0.53 1.30
C ILE A 160 5.12 0.52 0.33
N ASN A 161 5.85 1.64 0.15
CA ASN A 161 5.45 2.71 -0.76
C ASN A 161 5.28 2.19 -2.20
N ASP A 162 6.19 1.34 -2.68
CA ASP A 162 6.10 0.73 -4.01
C ASP A 162 4.89 -0.21 -4.15
N LEU A 163 4.64 -1.07 -3.15
CA LEU A 163 3.49 -1.98 -3.13
C LEU A 163 2.16 -1.22 -3.20
N VAL A 164 2.04 -0.22 -2.32
CA VAL A 164 0.86 0.65 -2.25
C VAL A 164 0.72 1.44 -3.55
N ALA A 165 1.80 2.02 -4.08
CA ALA A 165 1.74 2.75 -5.36
C ALA A 165 1.28 1.85 -6.52
N SER A 166 1.74 0.60 -6.60
CA SER A 166 1.28 -0.38 -7.60
C SER A 166 -0.19 -0.72 -7.44
N ALA A 167 -0.64 -1.00 -6.21
CA ALA A 167 -2.04 -1.30 -5.91
C ALA A 167 -2.95 -0.12 -6.31
N PHE A 168 -2.66 1.08 -5.81
CA PHE A 168 -3.44 2.28 -6.08
C PHE A 168 -3.40 2.68 -7.54
N THR A 169 -2.26 2.55 -8.22
CA THR A 169 -2.20 2.79 -9.65
C THR A 169 -3.15 1.85 -10.38
N LYS A 170 -3.13 0.55 -10.07
CA LYS A 170 -4.06 -0.42 -10.70
C LYS A 170 -5.51 -0.03 -10.42
N ILE A 171 -5.87 0.25 -9.17
CA ILE A 171 -7.22 0.62 -8.75
C ILE A 171 -7.71 1.87 -9.47
N TRP A 172 -6.88 2.92 -9.49
CA TRP A 172 -7.26 4.17 -10.11
C TRP A 172 -7.40 4.03 -11.62
N ASN A 173 -6.60 3.18 -12.27
CA ASN A 173 -6.82 2.87 -13.67
C ASN A 173 -8.11 2.06 -13.86
N ASP A 174 -8.38 1.04 -13.04
CA ASP A 174 -9.58 0.22 -13.17
C ASP A 174 -10.88 1.03 -12.97
N ILE A 175 -10.85 2.04 -12.08
CA ILE A 175 -12.02 2.84 -11.71
C ILE A 175 -12.13 4.14 -12.53
N PHE A 176 -11.02 4.84 -12.77
CA PHE A 176 -11.01 6.22 -13.27
C PHE A 176 -10.30 6.39 -14.62
N ASN A 177 -9.80 5.34 -15.28
CA ASN A 177 -9.12 5.51 -16.57
C ASN A 177 -10.05 6.11 -17.64
N ASP A 178 -11.33 5.73 -17.61
CA ASP A 178 -12.38 6.29 -18.48
C ASP A 178 -13.04 7.54 -17.89
N PHE A 179 -12.69 7.91 -16.66
CA PHE A 179 -13.17 9.12 -16.04
C PHE A 179 -12.47 10.34 -16.65
N ASP A 180 -13.26 11.28 -17.16
CA ASP A 180 -12.71 12.51 -17.72
C ASP A 180 -12.26 13.45 -16.59
N PHE A 181 -10.94 13.60 -16.44
CA PHE A 181 -10.35 14.48 -15.43
C PHE A 181 -10.60 15.96 -15.68
N SER A 182 -11.10 16.35 -16.86
CA SER A 182 -11.58 17.71 -17.12
C SER A 182 -12.76 18.10 -16.21
N TYR A 183 -13.47 17.13 -15.63
CA TYR A 183 -14.50 17.39 -14.62
C TYR A 183 -13.93 17.72 -13.24
N LEU A 184 -12.69 17.33 -12.94
CA LEU A 184 -12.05 17.52 -11.62
C LEU A 184 -10.98 18.61 -11.61
N LEU A 185 -10.42 18.91 -12.78
CA LEU A 185 -9.43 19.95 -12.99
C LEU A 185 -10.01 20.95 -14.00
N PRO A 186 -10.06 22.26 -13.68
CA PRO A 186 -10.52 23.28 -14.62
C PRO A 186 -9.75 23.30 -15.95
#